data_AF-X0V3I5-F1
#
_entry.id   AF-X0V3I5-F1
#
_cell.length_a   1.000
_cell.length_b   1.000
_cell.length_c   1.000
_cell.angle_alpha   90.00
_cell.angle_beta   90.00
_cell.angle_gamma   90.00
#
_symmetry.space_group_name_H-M   'P 1'
#
loop_
_entity.id
_entity.type
_entity.pdbx_description
1 polymer ?
#
loop_
_entity_poly.entity_id
_entity_poly.type
_entity_poly.pdbx_seq_one_letter_code
_entity_poly.pdbx_strand_id
1 'polypeptide(L)'
;LMAEGKIIEYIDQRKIVLSVCLKDRGSKLQLLTPSNHEVSISPKRTLLISSTTLDISGLREELLNKLKIAEKRRTDYMAKVPVQDLWGLTHEENETFTYKYLAQLSFGDNVNDDHISALVRALFADKVYFKMKDDYFIPNSPDKVEQIRKAREAAELREREITEGANFLKQVINDRYPEEPPLKEKIIEILVQLALYGSDAPDLKVGKEMFSRAGIKDIDRARHLLVRLDIWGEDENLDLHRLKTRVDFNEPVLKEADIAIRKEIDS
;
A
#
# COMPACT_ATOMS: atom_id res chain seq x y z
N LEU A 1 37.41 2.24 -4.58
CA LEU A 1 37.17 0.82 -4.89
C LEU A 1 37.78 0.55 -6.26
N MET A 2 38.02 -0.70 -6.65
CA MET A 2 38.20 -1.05 -8.07
C MET A 2 36.84 -1.58 -8.54
N ALA A 3 35.88 -0.66 -8.75
CA ALA A 3 34.50 -1.03 -9.04
C ALA A 3 34.20 -1.21 -10.54
N GLU A 4 35.11 -0.83 -11.43
CA GLU A 4 34.89 -0.94 -12.88
C GLU A 4 34.58 -2.40 -13.29
N GLY A 5 33.56 -2.56 -14.13
CA GLY A 5 33.02 -3.85 -14.54
C GLY A 5 32.21 -4.59 -13.47
N LYS A 6 32.19 -4.15 -12.21
CA LYS A 6 31.34 -4.76 -11.18
C LYS A 6 29.87 -4.40 -11.41
N ILE A 7 28.98 -5.35 -11.13
CA ILE A 7 27.55 -5.08 -10.97
C ILE A 7 27.39 -4.36 -9.62
N ILE A 8 26.76 -3.19 -9.67
CA ILE A 8 26.46 -2.35 -8.52
C ILE A 8 24.94 -2.28 -8.38
N GLU A 9 24.46 -2.56 -7.18
CA GLU A 9 23.07 -2.29 -6.80
C GLU A 9 23.01 -1.12 -5.82
N TYR A 10 21.97 -0.29 -5.96
CA TYR A 10 21.74 0.85 -5.08
C TYR A 10 20.24 1.07 -4.91
N ILE A 11 19.87 1.82 -3.87
CA ILE A 11 18.47 2.17 -3.62
C ILE A 11 18.13 3.50 -4.27
N ASP A 12 17.05 3.51 -5.03
CA ASP A 12 16.45 4.70 -5.62
C ASP A 12 14.94 4.58 -5.65
N GLN A 13 14.23 5.64 -5.23
CA GLN A 13 12.76 5.69 -5.20
C GLN A 13 12.09 4.43 -4.59
N ARG A 14 12.64 3.92 -3.46
CA ARG A 14 12.19 2.70 -2.77
C ARG A 14 12.29 1.41 -3.62
N LYS A 15 13.17 1.39 -4.62
CA LYS A 15 13.51 0.21 -5.41
C LYS A 15 15.01 -0.03 -5.36
N ILE A 16 15.42 -1.29 -5.47
CA ILE A 16 16.81 -1.66 -5.68
C ILE A 16 17.06 -1.68 -7.19
N VAL A 17 18.06 -0.91 -7.64
CA VAL A 17 18.39 -0.75 -9.05
C VAL A 17 19.69 -1.47 -9.34
N LEU A 18 19.66 -2.41 -10.29
CA LEU A 18 20.84 -3.09 -10.82
C LEU A 18 21.50 -2.27 -11.91
N SER A 19 22.83 -2.24 -11.88
CA SER A 19 23.64 -1.55 -12.87
C SER A 19 25.03 -2.18 -12.96
N VAL A 20 25.80 -1.83 -13.99
CA VAL A 20 27.25 -2.11 -14.05
C VAL A 20 28.02 -0.81 -13.97
N CYS A 21 29.14 -0.81 -13.26
CA CYS A 21 30.04 0.34 -13.22
C CYS A 21 30.90 0.40 -14.48
N LEU A 22 30.71 1.45 -15.27
CA LEU A 22 31.51 1.74 -16.47
C LEU A 22 32.81 2.46 -16.12
N LYS A 23 32.80 3.28 -15.07
CA LYS A 23 33.96 4.06 -14.64
C LYS A 23 33.92 4.37 -13.15
N ASP A 24 35.03 4.14 -12.46
CA ASP A 24 35.21 4.51 -11.04
C ASP A 24 36.14 5.73 -10.95
N ARG A 25 35.60 6.89 -10.56
CA ARG A 25 36.36 8.14 -10.40
C ARG A 25 36.73 8.42 -8.94
N GLY A 26 36.58 7.44 -8.05
CA GLY A 26 36.82 7.56 -6.61
C GLY A 26 35.70 8.30 -5.86
N SER A 27 35.35 9.51 -6.29
CA SER A 27 34.25 10.30 -5.68
C SER A 27 32.87 9.98 -6.26
N LYS A 28 32.85 9.42 -7.48
CA LYS A 28 31.63 9.07 -8.23
C LYS A 28 31.84 7.79 -9.03
N LEU A 29 30.81 6.95 -9.04
CA LEU A 29 30.69 5.80 -9.93
C LEU A 29 29.80 6.20 -11.11
N GLN A 30 30.25 5.94 -12.34
CA GLN A 30 29.41 6.02 -13.54
C GLN A 30 28.84 4.65 -13.82
N LEU A 31 27.52 4.54 -13.84
CA LEU A 31 26.79 3.27 -13.88
C LEU A 31 25.89 3.22 -15.11
N LEU A 32 25.70 2.02 -15.66
CA LEU A 32 24.76 1.72 -16.74
C LEU A 32 23.69 0.73 -16.27
N THR A 33 22.42 1.09 -16.45
CA THR A 33 21.27 0.24 -16.10
C THR A 33 20.84 -0.69 -17.26
N PRO A 34 20.07 -1.76 -16.99
CA PRO A 34 19.45 -2.60 -18.03
C PRO A 34 18.57 -1.85 -19.04
N SER A 35 18.05 -0.68 -18.65
CA SER A 35 17.24 0.21 -19.50
C SER A 35 18.07 1.15 -20.38
N ASN A 36 19.39 0.92 -20.47
CA ASN A 36 20.34 1.75 -21.20
C ASN A 36 20.43 3.21 -20.69
N HIS A 37 20.14 3.42 -19.41
CA HIS A 37 20.27 4.72 -18.76
C HIS A 37 21.60 4.80 -18.03
N GLU A 38 22.31 5.92 -18.18
CA GLU A 38 23.54 6.19 -17.44
C GLU A 38 23.28 7.10 -16.26
N VAL A 39 23.82 6.73 -15.10
CA VAL A 39 23.67 7.49 -13.86
C VAL A 39 25.00 7.63 -13.16
N SER A 40 25.13 8.66 -12.33
CA SER A 40 26.28 8.83 -11.47
C SER A 40 25.87 8.91 -10.01
N ILE A 41 26.46 8.05 -9.18
CA ILE A 41 26.21 8.01 -7.74
C ILE A 41 27.51 8.14 -6.95
N SER A 42 27.42 8.60 -5.70
CA SER A 42 28.52 8.47 -4.75
C SER A 42 28.72 7.00 -4.38
N PRO A 43 29.96 6.51 -4.20
CA PRO A 43 30.22 5.16 -3.69
C PRO A 43 29.50 4.83 -2.38
N LYS A 44 29.20 5.83 -1.53
CA LYS A 44 28.44 5.61 -0.28
C LYS A 44 26.98 5.19 -0.49
N ARG A 45 26.45 5.31 -1.72
CA ARG A 45 25.08 4.89 -2.08
C ARG A 45 25.00 3.44 -2.57
N THR A 46 26.14 2.74 -2.72
CA THR A 46 26.13 1.34 -3.14
C THR A 46 25.56 0.46 -2.03
N LEU A 47 24.62 -0.41 -2.39
CA LEU A 47 24.04 -1.42 -1.51
C LEU A 47 24.77 -2.77 -1.67
N LEU A 48 24.96 -3.23 -2.92
CA LEU A 48 25.69 -4.46 -3.22
C LEU A 48 26.70 -4.23 -4.33
N ILE A 49 27.81 -4.94 -4.25
CA ILE A 49 28.88 -4.95 -5.25
C ILE A 49 29.19 -6.40 -5.57
N SER A 50 29.10 -6.78 -6.84
CA SER A 50 29.36 -8.16 -7.24
C SER A 50 30.81 -8.57 -7.01
N SER A 51 31.01 -9.84 -6.68
CA SER A 51 32.32 -10.49 -6.70
C SER A 51 32.83 -10.66 -8.13
N THR A 52 31.92 -10.95 -9.08
CA THR A 52 32.27 -11.09 -10.52
C THR A 52 32.48 -9.73 -11.18
N THR A 53 33.41 -9.66 -12.15
CA THR A 53 33.63 -8.50 -13.02
C THR A 53 33.16 -8.82 -14.43
N LEU A 54 32.35 -7.95 -15.02
CA LEU A 54 31.95 -8.00 -16.42
C LEU A 54 33.00 -7.31 -17.29
N ASP A 55 33.26 -7.86 -18.47
CA ASP A 55 34.01 -7.15 -19.51
C ASP A 55 33.17 -6.00 -20.06
N ILE A 56 33.68 -4.79 -19.89
CA ILE A 56 33.06 -3.52 -20.32
C ILE A 56 33.71 -2.96 -21.60
N SER A 57 34.73 -3.63 -22.15
CA SER A 57 35.40 -3.25 -23.40
C SER A 57 34.66 -3.74 -24.65
N GLY A 58 33.78 -4.73 -24.49
CA GLY A 58 32.96 -5.30 -25.56
C GLY A 58 31.78 -4.42 -26.00
N LEU A 59 30.91 -5.00 -26.84
CA LEU A 59 29.74 -4.31 -27.36
C LEU A 59 28.73 -3.99 -26.24
N ARG A 60 28.23 -2.76 -26.23
CA ARG A 60 27.27 -2.29 -25.23
C ARG A 60 26.00 -3.14 -25.17
N GLU A 61 25.52 -3.64 -26.31
CA GLU A 61 24.33 -4.50 -26.37
C GLU A 61 24.54 -5.82 -25.61
N GLU A 62 25.73 -6.41 -25.67
CA GLU A 62 26.06 -7.62 -24.92
C GLU A 62 26.05 -7.35 -23.41
N LEU A 63 26.57 -6.20 -22.99
CA LEU A 63 26.54 -5.77 -21.61
C LEU A 63 25.10 -5.59 -21.10
N LEU A 64 24.24 -4.93 -21.88
CA LEU A 64 22.82 -4.79 -21.57
C LEU A 64 22.12 -6.15 -21.48
N ASN A 65 22.43 -7.08 -22.37
CA ASN A 65 21.88 -8.44 -22.33
C ASN A 65 22.31 -9.19 -21.06
N LYS A 66 23.60 -9.12 -20.68
CA LYS A 66 24.11 -9.70 -19.42
C LYS A 66 23.38 -9.14 -18.21
N LEU A 67 23.12 -7.83 -18.17
CA LEU A 67 22.37 -7.20 -17.07
C LEU A 67 20.91 -7.63 -17.03
N LYS A 68 20.23 -7.74 -18.17
CA LYS A 68 18.84 -8.25 -18.24
C LYS A 68 18.74 -9.69 -17.75
N ILE A 69 19.70 -10.54 -18.12
CA ILE A 69 19.78 -11.93 -17.64
C ILE A 69 20.00 -11.97 -16.12
N ALA A 70 20.91 -11.15 -15.59
CA ALA A 70 21.16 -11.05 -14.15
C ALA A 70 19.93 -10.57 -13.37
N GLU A 71 19.27 -9.50 -13.85
CA GLU A 71 18.05 -8.95 -13.24
C GLU A 71 16.92 -10.01 -13.21
N LYS A 72 16.71 -10.72 -14.32
CA LYS A 72 15.73 -11.81 -14.39
C LYS A 72 16.05 -12.91 -13.39
N ARG A 73 17.30 -13.39 -13.37
CA ARG A 73 17.74 -14.46 -12.45
C ARG A 73 17.54 -14.06 -10.98
N ARG A 74 17.89 -12.82 -10.60
CA ARG A 74 17.68 -12.29 -9.25
C ARG A 74 16.20 -12.17 -8.89
N THR A 75 15.36 -11.79 -9.85
CA THR A 75 13.90 -11.75 -9.68
C THR A 75 13.33 -13.16 -9.49
N ASP A 76 13.77 -14.13 -10.29
CA ASP A 76 13.35 -15.54 -10.19
C ASP A 76 13.77 -16.16 -8.84
N TYR A 77 14.95 -15.80 -8.31
CA TYR A 77 15.37 -16.21 -6.97
C TYR A 77 14.63 -15.47 -5.86
N MET A 78 14.32 -14.18 -6.04
CA MET A 78 13.61 -13.37 -5.04
C MET A 78 12.25 -13.99 -4.71
N ALA A 79 11.54 -14.51 -5.72
CA ALA A 79 10.26 -15.19 -5.55
C ALA A 79 10.34 -16.50 -4.73
N LYS A 80 11.55 -17.05 -4.55
CA LYS A 80 11.79 -18.29 -3.80
C LYS A 80 12.27 -18.05 -2.36
N VAL A 81 12.48 -16.80 -1.95
CA VAL A 81 12.95 -16.47 -0.61
C VAL A 81 11.80 -16.66 0.40
N PRO A 82 11.92 -17.59 1.37
CA PRO A 82 10.89 -17.84 2.35
C PRO A 82 11.00 -16.83 3.51
N VAL A 83 10.57 -15.58 3.27
CA VAL A 83 10.79 -14.46 4.21
C VAL A 83 10.24 -14.74 5.61
N GLN A 84 9.04 -15.31 5.71
CA GLN A 84 8.42 -15.64 6.99
C GLN A 84 9.15 -16.76 7.73
N ASP A 85 9.61 -17.79 7.03
CA ASP A 85 10.32 -18.91 7.65
C ASP A 85 11.69 -18.46 8.16
N LEU A 86 12.41 -17.64 7.38
CA LEU A 86 13.66 -17.01 7.82
C LEU A 86 13.47 -16.21 9.10
N TRP A 87 12.36 -15.48 9.21
CA TRP A 87 12.03 -14.74 10.42
C TRP A 87 11.75 -15.68 11.59
N GLY A 88 10.98 -16.74 11.38
CA GLY A 88 10.71 -17.78 12.38
C GLY A 88 11.99 -18.41 12.95
N LEU A 89 13.02 -18.58 12.13
CA LEU A 89 14.31 -19.13 12.54
C LEU A 89 15.21 -18.15 13.30
N THR A 90 14.98 -16.84 13.16
CA THR A 90 15.95 -15.82 13.58
C THR A 90 15.43 -14.82 14.61
N HIS A 91 14.12 -14.69 14.80
CA HIS A 91 13.55 -13.61 15.61
C HIS A 91 13.84 -13.73 17.11
N GLU A 92 14.14 -14.92 17.61
CA GLU A 92 14.43 -15.16 19.04
C GLU A 92 15.85 -14.76 19.41
N GLU A 93 16.78 -14.77 18.46
CA GLU A 93 18.20 -14.48 18.70
C GLU A 93 18.42 -12.99 19.02
N ASN A 94 17.49 -12.11 18.61
CA ASN A 94 17.55 -10.65 18.81
C ASN A 94 18.89 -10.02 18.34
N GLU A 95 19.45 -10.61 17.29
CA GLU A 95 20.74 -10.25 16.67
C GLU A 95 20.56 -9.60 15.29
N THR A 96 21.67 -9.05 14.77
CA THR A 96 21.76 -8.56 13.38
C THR A 96 22.33 -9.65 12.49
N PHE A 97 21.69 -9.91 11.36
CA PHE A 97 22.14 -10.92 10.41
C PHE A 97 22.72 -10.31 9.15
N THR A 98 23.85 -10.84 8.71
CA THR A 98 24.44 -10.48 7.41
C THR A 98 23.56 -10.99 6.27
N TYR A 99 23.62 -10.32 5.12
CA TYR A 99 22.92 -10.78 3.92
C TYR A 99 23.36 -12.19 3.50
N LYS A 100 24.65 -12.50 3.63
CA LYS A 100 25.19 -13.82 3.27
C LYS A 100 24.59 -14.94 4.13
N TYR A 101 24.53 -14.74 5.45
CA TYR A 101 23.99 -15.75 6.37
C TYR A 101 22.52 -16.08 6.07
N LEU A 102 21.68 -15.05 5.96
CA LEU A 102 20.26 -15.24 5.64
C LEU A 102 20.07 -15.87 4.24
N ALA A 103 20.94 -15.55 3.28
CA ALA A 103 20.91 -16.18 1.97
C ALA A 103 21.26 -17.67 2.06
N GLN A 104 22.20 -18.05 2.94
CA GLN A 104 22.57 -19.46 3.16
C GLN A 104 21.44 -20.24 3.81
N LEU A 105 20.71 -19.64 4.74
CA LEU A 105 19.49 -20.26 5.28
C LEU A 105 18.42 -20.49 4.20
N SER A 106 18.32 -19.60 3.21
CA SER A 106 17.32 -19.69 2.13
C SER A 106 17.72 -20.60 0.97
N PHE A 107 19.00 -20.67 0.62
CA PHE A 107 19.49 -21.30 -0.62
C PHE A 107 20.56 -22.38 -0.38
N GLY A 108 20.92 -22.68 0.87
CA GLY A 108 22.00 -23.58 1.26
C GLY A 108 23.39 -22.91 1.24
N ASP A 109 24.43 -23.66 1.57
CA ASP A 109 25.77 -23.09 1.83
C ASP A 109 26.41 -22.38 0.62
N ASN A 110 26.08 -22.82 -0.60
CA ASN A 110 26.68 -22.34 -1.85
C ASN A 110 25.94 -21.12 -2.43
N VAL A 111 25.90 -20.02 -1.66
CA VAL A 111 25.33 -18.74 -2.11
C VAL A 111 26.29 -17.97 -3.02
N ASN A 112 25.73 -17.24 -3.98
CA ASN A 112 26.45 -16.34 -4.87
C ASN A 112 25.80 -14.94 -4.83
N ASP A 113 26.35 -14.00 -5.59
CA ASP A 113 25.86 -12.61 -5.63
C ASP A 113 24.37 -12.51 -6.00
N ASP A 114 23.85 -13.41 -6.84
CA ASP A 114 22.45 -13.38 -7.27
C ASP A 114 21.51 -13.87 -6.17
N HIS A 115 21.91 -14.90 -5.41
CA HIS A 115 21.18 -15.35 -4.22
C HIS A 115 21.14 -14.26 -3.14
N ILE A 116 22.27 -13.59 -2.90
CA ILE A 116 22.37 -12.49 -1.93
C ILE A 116 21.47 -11.32 -2.36
N SER A 117 21.56 -10.91 -3.63
CA SER A 117 20.71 -9.85 -4.18
C SER A 117 19.23 -10.17 -4.08
N ALA A 118 18.84 -11.40 -4.46
CA ALA A 118 17.47 -11.88 -4.38
C ALA A 118 16.91 -11.83 -2.95
N LEU A 119 17.69 -12.29 -1.97
CA LEU A 119 17.35 -12.16 -0.55
C LEU A 119 17.13 -10.69 -0.16
N VAL A 120 18.13 -9.82 -0.41
CA VAL A 120 18.04 -8.41 -0.02
C VAL A 120 16.82 -7.75 -0.64
N ARG A 121 16.49 -8.07 -1.90
CA ARG A 121 15.29 -7.58 -2.58
C ARG A 121 14.00 -8.07 -1.93
N ALA A 122 13.90 -9.36 -1.59
CA ALA A 122 12.74 -9.93 -0.93
C ALA A 122 12.47 -9.25 0.42
N LEU A 123 13.50 -9.14 1.26
CA LEU A 123 13.38 -8.57 2.60
C LEU A 123 13.20 -7.04 2.57
N PHE A 124 13.76 -6.36 1.56
CA PHE A 124 13.53 -4.93 1.37
C PHE A 124 12.11 -4.61 0.90
N ALA A 125 11.53 -5.49 0.07
CA ALA A 125 10.16 -5.38 -0.42
C ALA A 125 9.13 -5.63 0.68
N ASP A 126 9.32 -6.69 1.48
CA ASP A 126 8.43 -7.01 2.61
C ASP A 126 9.03 -6.68 3.98
N LYS A 127 8.71 -5.48 4.45
CA LYS A 127 9.24 -4.92 5.70
C LYS A 127 8.51 -5.40 6.97
N VAL A 128 7.57 -6.34 6.81
CA VAL A 128 6.81 -6.92 7.92
C VAL A 128 7.76 -7.65 8.87
N TYR A 129 8.63 -8.48 8.33
CA TYR A 129 9.44 -9.41 9.12
C TYR A 129 10.83 -8.89 9.43
N PHE A 130 11.46 -8.15 8.51
CA PHE A 130 12.81 -7.66 8.68
C PHE A 130 12.90 -6.15 8.47
N LYS A 131 13.80 -5.53 9.22
CA LYS A 131 14.25 -4.15 9.02
C LYS A 131 15.69 -4.16 8.53
N MET A 132 15.93 -3.50 7.39
CA MET A 132 17.28 -3.28 6.89
C MET A 132 17.99 -2.18 7.70
N LYS A 133 19.25 -2.41 8.06
CA LYS A 133 20.12 -1.44 8.73
C LYS A 133 21.54 -1.65 8.22
N ASP A 134 22.05 -0.66 7.48
CA ASP A 134 23.36 -0.74 6.81
C ASP A 134 23.45 -2.06 6.00
N ASP A 135 24.51 -2.85 6.20
CA ASP A 135 24.74 -4.13 5.51
C ASP A 135 24.09 -5.35 6.21
N TYR A 136 23.12 -5.11 7.09
CA TYR A 136 22.46 -6.13 7.91
C TYR A 136 20.94 -6.06 7.84
N PHE A 137 20.31 -7.17 8.19
CA PHE A 137 18.90 -7.22 8.54
C PHE A 137 18.72 -7.52 10.02
N ILE A 138 17.69 -6.90 10.60
CA ILE A 138 17.25 -7.12 11.98
C ILE A 138 15.85 -7.71 11.89
N PRO A 139 15.58 -8.90 12.46
CA PRO A 139 14.22 -9.42 12.58
C PRO A 139 13.38 -8.47 13.43
N ASN A 140 12.15 -8.19 13.02
CA ASN A 140 11.21 -7.46 13.85
C ASN A 140 10.73 -8.37 14.99
N SER A 141 10.48 -7.83 16.18
CA SER A 141 9.85 -8.60 17.26
C SER A 141 8.44 -9.08 16.87
N PRO A 142 7.92 -10.18 17.44
CA PRO A 142 6.55 -10.65 17.18
C PRO A 142 5.48 -9.56 17.33
N ASP A 143 5.55 -8.75 18.39
CA ASP A 143 4.63 -7.62 18.60
C ASP A 143 4.71 -6.59 17.47
N LYS A 144 5.89 -6.39 16.91
CA LYS A 144 6.11 -5.44 15.82
C LYS A 144 5.58 -5.98 14.49
N VAL A 145 5.77 -7.26 14.23
CA VAL A 145 5.17 -7.97 13.09
C VAL A 145 3.64 -7.82 13.14
N GLU A 146 3.04 -8.09 14.30
CA GLU A 146 1.59 -7.99 14.47
C GLU A 146 1.07 -6.55 14.31
N GLN A 147 1.81 -5.56 14.84
CA GLN A 147 1.49 -4.15 14.61
C GLN A 147 1.51 -3.78 13.12
N ILE A 148 2.52 -4.22 12.37
CA ILE A 148 2.63 -3.93 10.93
C ILE A 148 1.49 -4.63 10.17
N ARG A 149 1.17 -5.88 10.53
CA ARG A 149 0.09 -6.65 9.90
C ARG A 149 -1.28 -5.97 10.09
N LYS A 150 -1.63 -5.62 11.34
CA LYS A 150 -2.86 -4.87 11.63
C LYS A 150 -2.92 -3.53 10.90
N ALA A 151 -1.80 -2.81 10.83
CA ALA A 151 -1.73 -1.55 10.10
C ALA A 151 -1.94 -1.73 8.59
N ARG A 152 -1.41 -2.81 8.00
CA ARG A 152 -1.61 -3.17 6.59
C ARG A 152 -3.06 -3.55 6.33
N GLU A 153 -3.64 -4.44 7.14
CA GLU A 153 -5.06 -4.84 7.05
C GLU A 153 -5.99 -3.61 7.14
N ALA A 154 -5.75 -2.70 8.10
CA ALA A 154 -6.53 -1.47 8.23
C ALA A 154 -6.31 -0.48 7.08
N ALA A 155 -5.15 -0.49 6.42
CA ALA A 155 -4.91 0.33 5.24
C ALA A 155 -5.60 -0.26 4.00
N GLU A 156 -5.58 -1.58 3.83
CA GLU A 156 -6.27 -2.30 2.75
C GLU A 156 -7.79 -2.15 2.86
N LEU A 157 -8.35 -2.27 4.07
CA LEU A 157 -9.78 -2.01 4.30
C LEU A 157 -10.15 -0.58 3.92
N ARG A 158 -9.38 0.42 4.38
CA ARG A 158 -9.61 1.83 4.02
C ARG A 158 -9.51 2.08 2.52
N GLU A 159 -8.55 1.48 1.84
CA GLU A 159 -8.40 1.63 0.39
C GLU A 159 -9.57 0.99 -0.37
N ARG A 160 -10.08 -0.16 0.11
CA ARG A 160 -11.30 -0.78 -0.41
C ARG A 160 -12.52 0.11 -0.20
N GLU A 161 -12.74 0.62 1.00
CA GLU A 161 -13.83 1.57 1.32
C GLU A 161 -13.80 2.78 0.39
N ILE A 162 -12.62 3.39 0.21
CA ILE A 162 -12.42 4.55 -0.68
C ILE A 162 -12.72 4.18 -2.13
N THR A 163 -12.22 3.05 -2.60
CA THR A 163 -12.33 2.65 -4.02
C THR A 163 -13.76 2.25 -4.37
N GLU A 164 -14.38 1.41 -3.55
CA GLU A 164 -15.79 0.99 -3.73
C GLU A 164 -16.72 2.21 -3.62
N GLY A 165 -16.52 3.04 -2.59
CA GLY A 165 -17.27 4.28 -2.41
C GLY A 165 -17.11 5.26 -3.57
N ALA A 166 -15.87 5.48 -4.04
CA ALA A 166 -15.64 6.38 -5.16
C ALA A 166 -16.31 5.88 -6.45
N ASN A 167 -16.24 4.58 -6.72
CA ASN A 167 -16.90 3.97 -7.88
C ASN A 167 -18.44 4.08 -7.79
N PHE A 168 -18.99 3.82 -6.59
CA PHE A 168 -20.42 3.97 -6.32
C PHE A 168 -20.88 5.42 -6.51
N LEU A 169 -20.23 6.37 -5.86
CA LEU A 169 -20.56 7.79 -5.98
C LEU A 169 -20.41 8.32 -7.40
N LYS A 170 -19.40 7.84 -8.14
CA LYS A 170 -19.21 8.20 -9.56
C LYS A 170 -20.39 7.73 -10.42
N GLN A 171 -21.00 6.58 -10.12
CA GLN A 171 -22.20 6.13 -10.83
C GLN A 171 -23.41 6.99 -10.47
N VAL A 172 -23.60 7.26 -9.18
CA VAL A 172 -24.67 8.11 -8.66
C VAL A 172 -24.64 9.49 -9.30
N ILE A 173 -23.49 10.17 -9.37
CA ILE A 173 -23.42 11.53 -9.95
C ILE A 173 -23.69 11.57 -11.47
N ASN A 174 -23.51 10.45 -12.16
CA ASN A 174 -23.69 10.33 -13.62
C ASN A 174 -25.06 9.76 -14.01
N ASP A 175 -26.06 9.82 -13.12
CA ASP A 175 -27.43 9.37 -13.37
C ASP A 175 -27.53 7.88 -13.78
N ARG A 176 -26.58 7.06 -13.32
CA ARG A 176 -26.63 5.61 -13.49
C ARG A 176 -27.25 5.00 -12.25
N TYR A 177 -28.05 3.95 -12.42
CA TYR A 177 -28.44 3.07 -11.31
C TYR A 177 -27.19 2.33 -10.86
N PRO A 178 -26.59 2.68 -9.71
CA PRO A 178 -25.40 1.98 -9.25
C PRO A 178 -25.78 0.57 -8.82
N GLU A 179 -24.95 -0.41 -9.18
CA GLU A 179 -24.99 -1.71 -8.50
C GLU A 179 -24.65 -1.51 -7.03
N GLU A 180 -25.34 -2.21 -6.12
CA GLU A 180 -25.11 -2.06 -4.69
C GLU A 180 -23.70 -2.57 -4.33
N PRO A 181 -22.81 -1.70 -3.81
CA PRO A 181 -21.46 -2.11 -3.49
C PRO A 181 -21.47 -2.98 -2.21
N PRO A 182 -20.53 -3.92 -2.06
CA PRO A 182 -20.42 -4.74 -0.84
C PRO A 182 -20.29 -3.94 0.46
N LEU A 183 -19.74 -2.72 0.40
CA LEU A 183 -19.56 -1.82 1.55
C LEU A 183 -20.59 -0.67 1.58
N LYS A 184 -21.79 -0.85 1.02
CA LYS A 184 -22.84 0.19 0.90
C LYS A 184 -23.11 0.90 2.23
N GLU A 185 -23.36 0.16 3.31
CA GLU A 185 -23.71 0.72 4.61
C GLU A 185 -22.59 1.62 5.15
N LYS A 186 -21.33 1.21 4.94
CA LYS A 186 -20.17 1.98 5.38
C LYS A 186 -19.99 3.27 4.55
N ILE A 187 -20.23 3.19 3.24
CA ILE A 187 -20.21 4.36 2.36
C ILE A 187 -21.28 5.37 2.79
N ILE A 188 -22.49 4.89 3.09
CA ILE A 188 -23.59 5.72 3.59
C ILE A 188 -23.24 6.34 4.94
N GLU A 189 -22.68 5.57 5.87
CA GLU A 189 -22.21 6.09 7.16
C GLU A 189 -21.23 7.25 6.96
N ILE A 190 -20.25 7.11 6.07
CA ILE A 190 -19.27 8.17 5.75
C ILE A 190 -19.98 9.40 5.18
N LEU A 191 -20.93 9.23 4.26
CA LEU A 191 -21.72 10.35 3.71
C LEU A 191 -22.51 11.07 4.81
N VAL A 192 -23.14 10.33 5.71
CA VAL A 192 -23.88 10.88 6.86
C VAL A 192 -22.93 11.68 7.75
N GLN A 193 -21.76 11.14 8.11
CA GLN A 193 -20.78 11.85 8.92
C GLN A 193 -20.32 13.15 8.26
N LEU A 194 -20.03 13.12 6.95
CA LEU A 194 -19.66 14.32 6.20
C LEU A 194 -20.79 15.35 6.18
N ALA A 195 -22.04 14.93 5.96
CA ALA A 195 -23.17 15.84 5.90
C ALA A 195 -23.55 16.44 7.27
N LEU A 196 -23.34 15.70 8.37
CA LEU A 196 -23.65 16.17 9.72
C LEU A 196 -22.57 17.06 10.32
N TYR A 197 -21.29 16.72 10.09
CA TYR A 197 -20.15 17.32 10.80
C TYR A 197 -19.18 18.06 9.88
N GLY A 198 -19.31 17.95 8.56
CA GLY A 198 -18.45 18.65 7.61
C GLY A 198 -16.97 18.41 7.88
N SER A 199 -16.22 19.48 8.14
CA SER A 199 -14.80 19.43 8.48
C SER A 199 -14.45 18.76 9.81
N ASP A 200 -15.43 18.55 10.70
CA ASP A 200 -15.23 17.91 11.99
C ASP A 200 -15.61 16.41 11.97
N ALA A 201 -15.94 15.87 10.78
CA ALA A 201 -16.30 14.47 10.62
C ALA A 201 -15.14 13.54 11.02
N PRO A 202 -15.39 12.48 11.83
CA PRO A 202 -14.36 11.52 12.24
C PRO A 202 -13.62 10.89 11.05
N ASP A 203 -14.34 10.56 9.98
CA ASP A 203 -13.83 9.93 8.76
C ASP A 203 -13.57 10.93 7.62
N LEU A 204 -13.34 12.22 7.94
CA LEU A 204 -13.14 13.28 6.94
C LEU A 204 -12.10 12.92 5.87
N LYS A 205 -10.96 12.32 6.27
CA LYS A 205 -9.88 11.98 5.34
C LYS A 205 -10.33 10.92 4.33
N VAL A 206 -11.05 9.90 4.79
CA VAL A 206 -11.59 8.82 3.96
C VAL A 206 -12.65 9.40 3.01
N GLY A 207 -13.58 10.17 3.55
CA GLY A 207 -14.63 10.82 2.78
C GLY A 207 -14.12 11.78 1.69
N LYS A 208 -13.13 12.62 2.02
CA LYS A 208 -12.51 13.55 1.04
C LYS A 208 -11.81 12.81 -0.09
N GLU A 209 -11.05 11.77 0.23
CA GLU A 209 -10.36 10.97 -0.79
C GLU A 209 -11.37 10.23 -1.68
N MET A 210 -12.42 9.66 -1.09
CA MET A 210 -13.53 9.03 -1.82
C MET A 210 -14.20 10.01 -2.79
N PHE A 211 -14.52 11.22 -2.35
CA PHE A 211 -15.11 12.28 -3.17
C PHE A 211 -14.16 12.69 -4.30
N SER A 212 -12.88 12.92 -3.98
CA SER A 212 -11.85 13.30 -4.95
C SER A 212 -11.75 12.27 -6.08
N ARG A 213 -11.68 10.97 -5.76
CA ARG A 213 -11.63 9.89 -6.76
C ARG A 213 -12.93 9.74 -7.56
N ALA A 214 -14.07 10.08 -6.96
CA ALA A 214 -15.36 10.15 -7.67
C ALA A 214 -15.49 11.38 -8.57
N GLY A 215 -14.59 12.37 -8.47
CA GLY A 215 -14.67 13.64 -9.20
C GLY A 215 -15.55 14.70 -8.53
N ILE A 216 -15.83 14.53 -7.24
CA ILE A 216 -16.66 15.43 -6.43
C ILE A 216 -15.74 16.36 -5.65
N LYS A 217 -15.84 17.67 -5.90
CA LYS A 217 -14.89 18.66 -5.34
C LYS A 217 -15.21 19.09 -3.92
N ASP A 218 -16.47 18.97 -3.51
CA ASP A 218 -16.98 19.57 -2.29
C ASP A 218 -17.69 18.52 -1.44
N ILE A 219 -17.28 18.42 -0.17
CA ILE A 219 -17.87 17.50 0.80
C ILE A 219 -19.30 17.92 1.19
N ASP A 220 -19.66 19.19 1.00
CA ASP A 220 -21.01 19.70 1.30
C ASP A 220 -22.06 19.05 0.38
N ARG A 221 -21.63 18.43 -0.73
CA ARG A 221 -22.50 17.61 -1.59
C ARG A 221 -22.95 16.31 -0.94
N ALA A 222 -22.39 15.91 0.21
CA ALA A 222 -22.78 14.68 0.89
C ALA A 222 -24.28 14.62 1.19
N ARG A 223 -24.91 15.71 1.65
CA ARG A 223 -26.37 15.78 1.85
C ARG A 223 -27.13 15.51 0.56
N HIS A 224 -26.74 16.21 -0.52
CA HIS A 224 -27.39 16.04 -1.83
C HIS A 224 -27.26 14.59 -2.35
N LEU A 225 -26.14 13.93 -2.10
CA LEU A 225 -25.96 12.52 -2.48
C LEU A 225 -26.86 11.60 -1.66
N LEU A 226 -27.02 11.84 -0.35
CA LEU A 226 -27.93 11.08 0.51
C LEU A 226 -29.39 11.24 0.08
N VAL A 227 -29.80 12.44 -0.33
CA VAL A 227 -31.14 12.69 -0.89
C VAL A 227 -31.32 11.97 -2.22
N ARG A 228 -30.34 12.06 -3.12
CA ARG A 228 -30.38 11.39 -4.43
C ARG A 228 -30.40 9.86 -4.33
N LEU A 229 -29.85 9.32 -3.26
CA LEU A 229 -29.85 7.90 -2.93
C LEU A 229 -31.12 7.43 -2.22
N ASP A 230 -32.10 8.32 -2.00
CA ASP A 230 -33.33 8.05 -1.25
C ASP A 230 -33.07 7.60 0.20
N ILE A 231 -31.97 8.07 0.79
CA ILE A 231 -31.60 7.79 2.19
C ILE A 231 -32.15 8.88 3.12
N TRP A 232 -32.13 10.13 2.67
CA TRP A 232 -32.65 11.30 3.39
C TRP A 232 -33.70 12.01 2.55
N GLY A 233 -34.68 12.63 3.21
CA GLY A 233 -35.60 13.56 2.55
C GLY A 233 -34.93 14.89 2.20
N GLU A 234 -35.51 15.65 1.27
CA GLU A 234 -35.05 17.01 0.95
C GLU A 234 -35.03 17.92 2.19
N ASP A 235 -36.02 17.76 3.07
CA ASP A 235 -36.21 18.50 4.32
C ASP A 235 -35.69 17.76 5.56
N GLU A 236 -34.75 16.82 5.40
CA GLU A 236 -34.21 16.04 6.53
C GLU A 236 -33.67 16.95 7.64
N ASN A 237 -34.17 16.73 8.86
CA ASN A 237 -33.72 17.45 10.05
C ASN A 237 -32.44 16.82 10.60
N LEU A 238 -31.31 17.48 10.30
CA LEU A 238 -29.97 17.00 10.68
C LEU A 238 -29.73 16.99 12.20
N ASP A 239 -30.45 17.82 12.98
CA ASP A 239 -30.24 17.90 14.42
C ASP A 239 -30.78 16.66 15.15
N LEU A 240 -31.81 15.99 14.60
CA LEU A 240 -32.29 14.70 15.12
C LEU A 240 -31.20 13.63 15.02
N HIS A 241 -30.44 13.62 13.91
CA HIS A 241 -29.32 12.71 13.71
C HIS A 241 -28.13 13.04 14.63
N ARG A 242 -27.76 14.33 14.74
CA ARG A 242 -26.65 14.77 15.61
C ARG A 242 -26.89 14.42 17.07
N LEU A 243 -28.12 14.56 17.54
CA LEU A 243 -28.51 14.31 18.93
C LEU A 243 -28.87 12.84 19.20
N LYS A 244 -28.80 11.96 18.19
CA LYS A 244 -29.26 10.55 18.26
C LYS A 244 -30.68 10.44 18.82
N THR A 245 -31.52 11.41 18.48
CA THR A 245 -32.90 11.45 18.97
C THR A 245 -33.70 10.36 18.27
N ARG A 246 -34.43 9.54 19.02
CA ARG A 246 -35.32 8.53 18.44
C ARG A 246 -36.43 9.24 17.66
N VAL A 247 -36.49 8.98 16.36
CA VAL A 247 -37.49 9.56 15.44
C VAL A 247 -38.70 8.65 15.22
N ASP A 248 -38.60 7.37 15.60
CA ASP A 248 -39.74 6.45 15.54
C ASP A 248 -40.64 6.59 16.78
N PHE A 249 -41.93 6.81 16.52
CA PHE A 249 -42.95 6.62 17.54
C PHE A 249 -42.97 5.15 17.98
N ASN A 250 -43.14 4.92 19.28
CA ASN A 250 -43.27 3.56 19.79
C ASN A 250 -44.59 2.92 19.29
N GLU A 251 -44.64 1.59 19.22
CA GLU A 251 -45.85 0.86 18.77
C GLU A 251 -47.15 1.29 19.45
N PRO A 252 -47.18 1.61 20.77
CA PRO A 252 -48.39 2.12 21.41
C PRO A 252 -48.92 3.41 20.78
N VAL A 253 -48.03 4.35 20.43
CA VAL A 253 -48.41 5.64 19.84
C VAL A 253 -48.89 5.46 18.40
N LEU A 254 -48.26 4.56 17.64
CA LEU A 254 -48.71 4.24 16.28
C LEU A 254 -50.10 3.57 16.28
N LYS A 255 -50.35 2.66 17.21
CA LYS A 255 -51.68 2.02 17.38
C LYS A 255 -52.76 3.02 17.75
N GLU A 256 -52.46 3.98 18.62
CA GLU A 256 -53.43 5.00 19.03
C GLU A 256 -53.74 5.97 17.88
N ALA A 257 -52.74 6.35 17.08
CA ALA A 257 -52.93 7.14 15.87
C ALA A 257 -53.83 6.43 14.84
N ASP A 258 -53.64 5.13 14.61
CA ASP A 258 -54.50 4.32 13.73
C ASP A 258 -55.95 4.25 14.24
N ILE A 259 -56.15 4.17 15.56
CA ILE A 259 -57.48 4.18 16.17
C ILE A 259 -58.17 5.54 16.00
N ALA A 260 -57.42 6.63 16.13
CA ALA A 260 -57.95 7.99 15.95
C ALA A 260 -58.38 8.25 14.49
N ILE A 261 -57.59 7.82 13.51
CA ILE A 261 -57.91 7.95 12.07
C ILE A 261 -59.19 7.17 11.73
N ARG A 262 -59.37 5.96 12.29
CA ARG A 262 -60.58 5.16 12.05
C ARG A 262 -61.84 5.77 12.66
N LYS A 263 -61.74 6.43 13.81
CA LYS A 263 -62.87 7.12 14.45
C LYS A 263 -63.35 8.35 13.67
N GLU A 264 -62.45 9.02 12.96
CA GLU A 264 -62.78 10.19 12.14
C GLU A 264 -63.49 9.82 10.83
N ILE A 265 -63.29 8.59 10.33
CA ILE A 265 -63.96 8.07 9.13
C ILE A 265 -65.38 7.55 9.43
N ASP A 266 -65.64 7.15 10.67
CA ASP A 266 -66.94 6.64 11.15
C ASP A 266 -67.84 7.73 11.79
N SER A 267 -67.44 9.00 11.76
CA SER A 267 -68.20 10.16 12.28
C SER A 267 -68.75 11.04 11.16
#